data_AF-K2N8Z5-F1
#
_entry.id   AF-K2N8Z5-F1
#
_cell.length_a   1.000
_cell.length_b   1.000
_cell.length_c   1.000
_cell.angle_alpha   90.00
_cell.angle_beta   90.00
_cell.angle_gamma   90.00
#
_symmetry.space_group_name_H-M   'P 1'
#
loop_
_entity.id
_entity.type
_entity.pdbx_description
1 polymer ?
#
loop_
_entity_poly.entity_id
_entity_poly.type
_entity_poly.pdbx_seq_one_letter_code
_entity_poly.pdbx_strand_id
1 'polypeptide(L)'
;MIAEHDANGKILHVVNDPVPPGLSELMAGSGKLFVEFPPVDPGEGRNHVFTPCDILTDYVVEGCICKRPVHEHSITRLEDTLFRIDGIEKGSMVRVYLGDALVSSCIADGEPLDLEIDEPCKLRVYIEPEWPYQENWYEIDFE
;
A
#
# COMPACT_ATOMS: atom_id res chain seq x y z
N MET A 1 -8.39 -16.58 -4.70
CA MET A 1 -8.08 -15.15 -4.66
C MET A 1 -7.55 -14.70 -6.00
N ILE A 2 -8.30 -13.84 -6.71
CA ILE A 2 -7.86 -13.24 -7.98
C ILE A 2 -7.52 -11.79 -7.70
N ALA A 3 -6.31 -11.37 -8.05
CA ALA A 3 -5.91 -9.97 -8.02
C ALA A 3 -6.00 -9.40 -9.43
N GLU A 4 -6.82 -8.38 -9.63
CA GLU A 4 -6.74 -7.50 -10.80
C GLU A 4 -5.66 -6.46 -10.53
N HIS A 5 -4.75 -6.24 -11.48
CA HIS A 5 -3.69 -5.25 -11.33
C HIS A 5 -3.50 -4.41 -12.59
N ASP A 6 -2.97 -3.20 -12.41
CA ASP A 6 -2.61 -2.32 -13.53
C ASP A 6 -1.30 -2.76 -14.22
N ALA A 7 -0.87 -1.99 -15.23
CA ALA A 7 0.36 -2.24 -15.97
C ALA A 7 1.64 -2.14 -15.12
N ASN A 8 1.59 -1.48 -13.96
CA ASN A 8 2.69 -1.31 -13.01
C ASN A 8 2.62 -2.31 -11.85
N GLY A 9 1.70 -3.29 -11.92
CA GLY A 9 1.53 -4.31 -10.90
C GLY A 9 0.71 -3.86 -9.69
N LYS A 10 0.09 -2.68 -9.71
CA LYS A 10 -0.79 -2.22 -8.63
C LYS A 10 -2.06 -3.01 -8.58
N ILE A 11 -2.29 -3.72 -7.49
CA ILE A 11 -3.53 -4.44 -7.25
C ILE A 11 -4.66 -3.42 -7.12
N LEU A 12 -5.65 -3.52 -8.00
CA LEU A 12 -6.83 -2.67 -8.04
C LEU A 12 -8.00 -3.33 -7.31
N HIS A 13 -8.16 -4.65 -7.50
CA HIS A 13 -9.22 -5.43 -6.88
C HIS A 13 -8.71 -6.80 -6.44
N VAL A 14 -9.15 -7.24 -5.26
CA VAL A 14 -8.98 -8.61 -4.80
C VAL A 14 -10.35 -9.26 -4.75
N VAL A 15 -10.59 -10.20 -5.67
CA VAL A 15 -11.79 -11.03 -5.62
C VAL A 15 -11.45 -12.22 -4.71
N ASN A 16 -12.26 -12.35 -3.66
CA ASN A 16 -12.41 -13.52 -2.78
C ASN A 16 -11.60 -13.51 -1.46
N ASP A 17 -12.03 -12.68 -0.51
CA ASP A 17 -11.75 -12.87 0.92
C ASP A 17 -13.02 -12.65 1.78
N PRO A 18 -13.53 -13.66 2.53
CA PRO A 18 -13.11 -15.07 2.53
C PRO A 18 -13.67 -15.84 1.33
N VAL A 19 -12.92 -16.83 0.86
CA VAL A 19 -13.31 -17.76 -0.21
C VAL A 19 -14.52 -18.61 0.23
N PRO A 20 -15.65 -18.61 -0.50
CA PRO A 20 -16.80 -19.45 -0.17
C PRO A 20 -16.46 -20.95 -0.18
N PRO A 21 -16.96 -21.73 0.80
CA PRO A 21 -16.81 -23.19 0.80
C PRO A 21 -17.32 -23.82 -0.50
N GLY A 22 -16.58 -24.77 -1.08
CA GLY A 22 -16.94 -25.50 -2.30
C GLY A 22 -16.49 -24.86 -3.62
N LEU A 23 -16.07 -23.59 -3.63
CA LEU A 23 -15.54 -22.96 -4.84
C LEU A 23 -14.22 -23.62 -5.29
N SER A 24 -13.37 -24.01 -4.34
CA SER A 24 -12.10 -24.73 -4.62
C SER A 24 -12.32 -26.10 -5.26
N GLU A 25 -13.36 -26.83 -4.85
CA GLU A 25 -13.71 -28.16 -5.38
C GLU A 25 -14.34 -28.06 -6.77
N LEU A 26 -15.14 -27.02 -7.00
CA LEU A 26 -15.72 -26.70 -8.30
C LEU A 26 -14.64 -26.29 -9.32
N MET A 27 -13.58 -25.61 -8.87
CA MET A 27 -12.42 -25.27 -9.70
C MET A 27 -11.51 -26.48 -9.95
N ALA A 28 -11.26 -27.31 -8.94
CA ALA A 28 -10.52 -28.56 -9.10
C ALA A 28 -11.22 -29.54 -10.06
N GLY A 29 -12.55 -29.65 -9.99
CA GLY A 29 -13.36 -30.50 -10.86
C GLY A 29 -13.51 -29.98 -12.30
N SER A 30 -13.27 -28.69 -12.53
CA SER A 30 -13.31 -28.09 -13.87
C SER A 30 -11.94 -27.98 -14.55
N GLY A 31 -10.85 -28.35 -13.85
CA GLY A 31 -9.47 -28.24 -14.36
C GLY A 31 -9.05 -26.79 -14.64
N LYS A 32 -9.85 -25.82 -14.18
CA LYS A 32 -9.62 -24.39 -14.34
C LYS A 32 -9.08 -23.83 -13.06
N LEU A 33 -8.23 -22.85 -13.24
CA LEU A 33 -7.36 -22.43 -12.17
C LEU A 33 -7.61 -20.87 -12.02
N PHE A 34 -8.31 -20.23 -13.00
CA PHE A 34 -8.91 -18.86 -13.02
C PHE A 34 -10.43 -18.90 -13.22
N VAL A 35 -11.08 -17.76 -12.99
CA VAL A 35 -12.43 -17.48 -13.47
C VAL A 35 -12.33 -16.47 -14.62
N GLU A 36 -12.57 -16.91 -15.84
CA GLU A 36 -12.88 -16.03 -16.97
C GLU A 36 -14.37 -15.69 -16.92
N PHE A 37 -14.69 -14.40 -16.85
CA PHE A 37 -16.03 -13.91 -17.19
C PHE A 37 -16.12 -13.82 -18.73
N PRO A 38 -17.27 -14.21 -19.33
CA PRO A 38 -17.33 -14.82 -20.66
C PRO A 38 -17.10 -13.85 -21.83
N PRO A 39 -16.96 -14.37 -23.07
CA PRO A 39 -16.58 -15.73 -23.48
C PRO A 39 -15.47 -15.70 -24.55
N VAL A 40 -14.37 -16.44 -24.37
CA VAL A 40 -13.51 -16.71 -25.53
C VAL A 40 -13.06 -18.17 -25.55
N ASP A 41 -13.14 -18.71 -26.77
CA ASP A 41 -12.91 -20.05 -27.31
C ASP A 41 -12.41 -21.21 -26.39
N PRO A 42 -12.99 -22.43 -26.50
CA PRO A 42 -12.67 -23.60 -25.66
C PRO A 42 -11.26 -24.23 -25.80
N GLY A 43 -10.27 -23.52 -26.33
CA GLY A 43 -9.05 -24.12 -26.90
C GLY A 43 -7.82 -24.27 -25.99
N GLU A 44 -7.64 -23.47 -24.94
CA GLU A 44 -6.36 -23.46 -24.20
C GLU A 44 -6.55 -23.56 -22.68
N GLY A 45 -6.20 -24.73 -22.13
CA GLY A 45 -6.14 -24.97 -20.70
C GLY A 45 -5.07 -24.09 -20.05
N ARG A 46 -5.49 -23.23 -19.11
CA ARG A 46 -4.58 -22.45 -18.29
C ARG A 46 -4.73 -22.82 -16.82
N ASN A 47 -3.55 -22.98 -16.20
CA ASN A 47 -3.31 -23.34 -14.83
C ASN A 47 -3.02 -22.06 -14.00
N HIS A 48 -4.02 -21.37 -13.46
CA HIS A 48 -3.93 -20.26 -12.52
C HIS A 48 -3.92 -20.69 -11.06
N VAL A 49 -2.86 -20.26 -10.39
CA VAL A 49 -2.60 -20.55 -9.00
C VAL A 49 -3.23 -19.44 -8.16
N PHE A 50 -4.03 -19.80 -7.17
CA PHE A 50 -4.54 -18.86 -6.18
C PHE A 50 -3.45 -18.54 -5.15
N THR A 51 -3.11 -17.26 -5.02
CA THR A 51 -2.10 -16.79 -4.07
C THR A 51 -2.73 -15.78 -3.11
N PRO A 52 -2.52 -15.91 -1.78
CA PRO A 52 -2.94 -14.90 -0.82
C PRO A 52 -2.29 -13.54 -1.09
N CYS A 53 -3.04 -12.47 -0.98
CA CYS A 53 -2.57 -11.10 -1.17
C CYS A 53 -3.45 -10.09 -0.42
N ASP A 54 -2.87 -8.93 -0.16
CA ASP A 54 -3.50 -7.77 0.46
C ASP A 54 -3.28 -6.54 -0.43
N ILE A 55 -4.38 -5.87 -0.78
CA ILE A 55 -4.36 -4.68 -1.64
C ILE A 55 -3.52 -3.53 -1.04
N LEU A 56 -3.36 -3.50 0.28
CA LEU A 56 -2.60 -2.47 0.98
C LEU A 56 -1.11 -2.77 1.02
N THR A 57 -0.68 -4.03 1.01
CA THR A 57 0.73 -4.38 1.26
C THR A 57 1.39 -5.17 0.14
N ASP A 58 0.65 -5.62 -0.87
CA ASP A 58 1.15 -6.45 -1.96
C ASP A 58 1.04 -5.78 -3.35
N TYR A 59 1.85 -6.28 -4.28
CA TYR A 59 1.85 -5.91 -5.69
C TYR A 59 2.33 -7.06 -6.58
N VAL A 60 2.13 -6.94 -7.89
CA VAL A 60 2.51 -7.98 -8.87
C VAL A 60 3.81 -7.62 -9.57
N VAL A 61 4.80 -8.50 -9.48
CA VAL A 61 6.09 -8.41 -10.18
C VAL A 61 6.27 -9.68 -10.99
N GLU A 62 6.42 -9.56 -12.30
CA GLU A 62 6.62 -10.69 -13.22
C GLU A 62 5.57 -11.81 -13.08
N GLY A 63 4.32 -11.44 -12.74
CA GLY A 63 3.21 -12.37 -12.53
C GLY A 63 3.17 -13.04 -11.15
N CYS A 64 4.08 -12.66 -10.24
CA CYS A 64 4.10 -13.12 -8.85
C CYS A 64 3.65 -12.02 -7.89
N ILE A 65 2.90 -12.40 -6.86
CA ILE A 65 2.53 -11.49 -5.77
C ILE A 65 3.75 -11.33 -4.85
N CYS A 66 4.13 -10.09 -4.58
CA CYS A 66 5.25 -9.71 -3.73
C CYS A 66 4.81 -8.65 -2.73
N LYS A 67 5.54 -8.53 -1.61
CA LYS A 67 5.33 -7.44 -0.66
C LYS A 67 5.87 -6.15 -1.24
N ARG A 68 5.09 -5.07 -1.17
CA ARG A 68 5.52 -3.71 -1.50
C ARG A 68 6.77 -3.37 -0.67
N PRO A 69 7.80 -2.75 -1.25
CA PRO A 69 8.97 -2.31 -0.49
C PRO A 69 8.58 -1.22 0.51
N VAL A 70 9.31 -1.13 1.62
CA VAL A 70 9.18 -0.01 2.56
C VAL A 70 10.24 1.03 2.19
N HIS A 71 9.83 2.29 2.07
CA HIS A 71 10.80 3.38 1.95
C HIS A 71 11.28 3.76 3.35
N GLU A 72 12.58 3.63 3.61
CA GLU A 72 13.16 4.01 4.90
C GLU A 72 13.14 5.53 5.05
N HIS A 73 12.75 6.00 6.23
CA HIS A 73 12.81 7.38 6.64
C HIS A 73 12.91 7.45 8.16
N SER A 74 13.43 8.56 8.67
CA SER A 74 13.60 8.77 10.10
C SER A 74 12.95 10.07 10.54
N ILE A 75 12.31 10.03 11.69
CA ILE A 75 11.72 11.21 12.32
C ILE A 75 12.54 11.56 13.55
N THR A 76 13.05 12.78 13.60
CA THR A 76 13.91 13.28 14.67
C THR A 76 13.29 14.52 15.28
N ARG A 77 13.06 14.52 16.59
CA ARG A 77 12.72 15.73 17.34
C ARG A 77 13.97 16.61 17.45
N LEU A 78 13.89 17.84 16.95
CA LEU A 78 14.97 18.81 17.03
C LEU A 78 14.81 19.72 18.25
N GLU A 79 13.57 20.19 18.50
CA GLU A 79 13.20 21.05 19.63
C GLU A 79 11.81 20.67 20.18
N ASP A 80 11.24 21.45 21.10
CA ASP A 80 9.93 21.18 21.71
C ASP A 80 8.75 21.33 20.75
N THR A 81 8.95 22.05 19.66
CA THR A 81 7.93 22.31 18.63
C THR A 81 8.43 22.01 17.21
N LEU A 82 9.67 21.53 17.07
CA LEU A 82 10.29 21.31 15.77
C LEU A 82 10.75 19.86 15.62
N PHE A 83 10.34 19.23 14.53
CA PHE A 83 10.84 17.92 14.14
C PHE A 83 11.23 17.89 12.66
N ARG A 84 12.14 16.98 12.35
CA ARG A 84 12.63 16.72 11.00
C ARG A 84 12.26 15.33 10.57
N ILE A 85 11.87 15.20 9.31
CA ILE A 85 11.74 13.93 8.62
C ILE A 85 12.84 13.84 7.56
N ASP A 86 13.76 12.89 7.73
CA ASP A 86 14.85 12.62 6.80
C ASP A 86 14.52 11.41 5.91
N GLY A 87 15.06 11.42 4.69
CA GLY A 87 14.95 10.29 3.77
C GLY A 87 13.57 10.14 3.13
N ILE A 88 12.77 11.21 3.04
CA ILE A 88 11.51 11.15 2.31
C ILE A 88 11.81 11.14 0.80
N GLU A 89 11.20 10.21 0.07
CA GLU A 89 11.29 10.16 -1.39
C GLU A 89 10.65 11.41 -2.01
N LYS A 90 11.32 12.00 -3.00
CA LYS A 90 10.74 13.06 -3.82
C LYS A 90 9.42 12.59 -4.45
N GLY A 91 8.38 13.41 -4.35
CA GLY A 91 7.04 13.08 -4.84
C GLY A 91 6.13 12.46 -3.78
N SER A 92 6.68 12.03 -2.63
CA SER A 92 5.86 11.54 -1.52
C SER A 92 4.90 12.60 -1.02
N MET A 93 3.66 12.19 -0.78
CA MET A 93 2.67 13.00 -0.08
C MET A 93 2.85 12.84 1.43
N VAL A 94 3.08 13.95 2.13
CA VAL A 94 3.14 14.00 3.59
C VAL A 94 1.89 14.70 4.11
N ARG A 95 1.20 14.10 5.08
CA ARG A 95 0.03 14.66 5.76
C ARG A 95 0.26 14.62 7.27
N VAL A 96 0.03 15.75 7.92
CA VAL A 96 0.19 15.90 9.38
C VAL A 96 -1.19 16.12 10.00
N TYR A 97 -1.48 15.32 11.02
CA TYR A 97 -2.76 15.33 11.72
C TYR A 97 -2.55 15.65 13.21
N LEU A 98 -3.43 16.50 13.74
CA LEU A 98 -3.61 16.72 15.17
C LEU A 98 -4.92 16.03 15.58
N GLY A 99 -4.81 14.89 16.28
CA GLY A 99 -5.93 13.97 16.43
C GLY A 99 -6.43 13.47 15.07
N ASP A 100 -7.68 13.81 14.72
CA ASP A 100 -8.30 13.47 13.43
C ASP A 100 -8.28 14.63 12.42
N ALA A 101 -7.82 15.82 12.83
CA ALA A 101 -7.81 17.00 11.98
C ALA A 101 -6.53 17.07 11.15
N LEU A 102 -6.65 17.16 9.82
CA LEU A 102 -5.53 17.45 8.92
C LEU A 102 -5.10 18.92 9.14
N VAL A 103 -3.89 19.13 9.62
CA VAL A 103 -3.34 20.47 9.90
C VAL A 103 -2.34 20.93 8.84
N SER A 104 -1.66 20.00 8.17
CA SER A 104 -0.72 20.32 7.09
C SER A 104 -0.62 19.20 6.07
N SER A 105 -0.34 19.55 4.82
CA SER A 105 -0.07 18.59 3.75
C SER A 105 0.89 19.19 2.72
N CYS A 106 1.87 18.41 2.28
CA CYS A 106 2.82 18.82 1.26
C CYS A 106 3.29 17.64 0.41
N ILE A 107 3.87 17.96 -0.74
CA ILE A 107 4.63 17.00 -1.57
C ILE A 107 6.10 17.21 -1.26
N ALA A 108 6.79 16.13 -0.89
CA ALA A 108 8.22 16.17 -0.62
C ALA A 108 9.03 16.40 -1.91
N ASP A 109 10.09 17.19 -1.81
CA ASP A 109 11.01 17.48 -2.92
C ASP A 109 12.26 16.56 -2.93
N GLY A 110 12.39 15.70 -1.91
CA GLY A 110 13.50 14.77 -1.72
C GLY A 110 14.54 15.26 -0.70
N GLU A 111 14.38 16.47 -0.16
CA GLU A 111 15.21 17.00 0.92
C GLU A 111 14.56 16.73 2.29
N PRO A 112 15.32 16.84 3.40
CA PRO A 112 14.75 16.74 4.74
C PRO A 112 13.64 17.76 4.97
N LEU A 113 12.52 17.30 5.53
CA LEU A 113 11.35 18.12 5.79
C LEU A 113 11.31 18.53 7.26
N ASP A 114 11.47 19.82 7.53
CA ASP A 114 11.29 20.42 8.86
C ASP A 114 9.84 20.85 9.05
N LEU A 115 9.24 20.44 10.17
CA LEU A 115 7.86 20.71 10.52
C LEU A 115 7.81 21.33 11.92
N GLU A 116 7.27 22.54 11.99
CA GLU A 116 7.08 23.30 13.22
C GLU A 116 5.59 23.29 13.61
N ILE A 117 5.31 23.11 14.90
CA ILE A 117 3.97 23.18 15.49
C ILE A 117 3.87 24.33 16.50
N ASP A 118 2.67 24.85 16.70
CA ASP A 118 2.48 26.01 17.58
C ASP A 118 2.74 25.69 19.06
N GLU A 119 2.36 24.49 19.50
CA GLU A 119 2.53 24.02 20.88
C GLU A 119 2.83 22.51 20.92
N PRO A 120 3.59 22.03 21.93
CA PRO A 120 3.85 20.60 22.12
C PRO A 120 2.55 19.81 22.19
N CYS A 121 2.35 18.88 21.25
CA CYS A 121 1.15 18.07 21.18
C CYS A 121 1.41 16.75 20.46
N LYS A 122 0.57 15.73 20.69
CA LYS A 122 0.68 14.46 19.98
C LYS A 122 0.21 14.61 18.52
N LEU A 123 1.09 14.30 17.58
CA LEU A 123 0.83 14.37 16.15
C LEU A 123 0.82 12.98 15.52
N ARG A 124 0.10 12.87 14.39
CA ARG A 124 0.20 11.72 13.48
C ARG A 124 0.68 12.20 12.13
N VAL A 125 1.77 11.60 11.64
CA VAL A 125 2.28 11.86 10.30
C VAL A 125 1.99 10.65 9.42
N TYR A 126 1.35 10.90 8.28
CA TYR A 126 1.14 9.92 7.24
C TYR A 126 2.02 10.26 6.04
N ILE A 127 2.80 9.29 5.60
CA ILE A 127 3.67 9.41 4.44
C ILE A 127 3.21 8.38 3.39
N GLU A 128 2.84 8.89 2.23
CA GLU A 128 2.42 8.14 1.04
C GLU A 128 3.49 8.37 -0.05
N PRO A 129 4.49 7.49 -0.17
CA PRO A 129 5.52 7.61 -1.20
C PRO A 129 4.97 7.24 -2.58
N GLU A 130 5.81 7.37 -3.61
CA GLU A 130 5.40 6.93 -4.94
C GLU A 130 5.23 5.40 -4.99
N TRP A 131 4.37 4.95 -5.89
CA TRP A 131 4.20 3.53 -6.15
C TRP A 131 5.56 2.92 -6.59
N PRO A 132 6.01 1.76 -6.06
CA PRO A 132 5.24 0.75 -5.31
C PRO A 132 5.42 0.78 -3.78
N TYR A 133 6.10 1.78 -3.21
CA TYR A 133 6.45 1.77 -1.79
C TYR A 133 5.23 1.82 -0.87
N GLN A 134 5.32 1.18 0.30
CA GLN A 134 4.27 1.18 1.31
C GLN A 134 4.06 2.58 1.91
N GLU A 135 2.80 2.91 2.16
CA GLU A 135 2.42 4.04 3.00
C GLU A 135 2.68 3.73 4.48
N ASN A 136 3.02 4.74 5.27
CA ASN A 136 3.37 4.56 6.67
C ASN A 136 2.75 5.65 7.56
N TRP A 137 2.41 5.26 8.79
CA TRP A 137 1.93 6.14 9.84
C TRP A 137 2.96 6.23 10.96
N TYR A 138 3.17 7.45 11.45
CA TYR A 138 4.04 7.75 12.58
C TYR A 138 3.27 8.51 13.63
N GLU A 139 3.39 8.08 14.87
CA GLU A 139 2.94 8.86 16.02
C GLU A 139 4.15 9.58 16.60
N ILE A 140 4.05 10.90 16.71
CA ILE A 140 5.08 11.74 17.32
C ILE A 140 4.49 12.29 18.60
N ASP A 141 5.14 11.97 19.71
CA ASP A 141 4.77 12.48 21.02
C ASP A 141 5.76 13.54 21.49
N PHE A 142 5.24 14.68 21.88
CA PHE A 142 6.03 15.82 22.36
C PHE A 142 6.02 15.94 23.89
N GLU A 143 5.40 14.97 24.59
CA GLU A 143 5.47 14.81 26.06
C GLU A 143 6.90 14.90 26.63
#